data_AF-A0AA41DAZ0-F1
#
_entry.id   AF-A0AA41DAZ0-F1
#
_cell.length_a   1.000
_cell.length_b   1.000
_cell.length_c   1.000
_cell.angle_alpha   90.00
_cell.angle_beta   90.00
_cell.angle_gamma   90.00
#
_symmetry.space_group_name_H-M   'P 1'
#
loop_
_entity.id
_entity.type
_entity.pdbx_description
1 polymer ?
#
loop_
_entity_poly.entity_id
_entity_poly.type
_entity_poly.pdbx_seq_one_letter_code
_entity_poly.pdbx_strand_id
1 'polypeptide(L)'
;MRPKFDPEIHSEDAPLSEEFMQGMRPAREVHGVDWVDAKMGRKRGRPKLDAPKVEVKIRLDAKTVEHLRDSGPGWQTRVNALLGQLVATGQI
;
A
#
# COMPACT_ATOMS: atom_id res chain seq x y z
N MET A 1 -13.57 18.85 18.84
CA MET A 1 -12.23 18.43 19.28
C MET A 1 -12.42 17.19 20.13
N ARG A 2 -11.74 16.06 19.90
CA ARG A 2 -11.82 14.94 20.87
C ARG A 2 -11.21 15.42 22.19
N PRO A 3 -11.80 15.08 23.36
CA PRO A 3 -11.19 15.40 24.63
C PRO A 3 -9.76 14.82 24.68
N LYS A 4 -8.83 15.61 25.25
CA LYS A 4 -7.44 15.18 25.46
C LYS A 4 -7.45 14.06 26.50
N PHE A 5 -6.65 13.01 26.26
CA PHE A 5 -6.49 11.91 27.21
C PHE A 5 -6.02 12.45 28.57
N ASP A 6 -6.73 12.08 29.63
CA ASP A 6 -6.43 12.43 31.02
C ASP A 6 -5.82 11.20 31.73
N PRO A 7 -4.52 11.21 32.07
CA PRO A 7 -3.85 10.07 32.69
C PRO A 7 -4.29 9.80 34.13
N GLU A 8 -4.86 10.76 34.87
CA GLU A 8 -5.28 10.55 36.27
C GLU A 8 -6.59 9.76 36.37
N ILE A 9 -7.41 9.76 35.33
CA ILE A 9 -8.68 9.01 35.27
C ILE A 9 -8.47 7.54 34.84
N HIS A 10 -7.31 7.24 34.25
CA HIS A 10 -6.98 5.94 33.67
C HIS A 10 -5.78 5.26 34.36
N SER A 11 -5.44 5.66 35.58
CA SER A 11 -4.28 5.12 36.31
C SER A 11 -4.54 3.79 37.03
N GLU A 12 -5.78 3.31 37.10
CA GLU A 12 -6.13 2.02 37.71
C GLU A 12 -6.01 0.87 36.71
N ASP A 13 -4.82 0.71 36.12
CA ASP A 13 -4.52 -0.49 35.34
C ASP A 13 -4.25 -1.65 36.29
N ALA A 14 -5.01 -2.73 36.15
CA ALA A 14 -4.70 -3.97 36.85
C ALA A 14 -3.27 -4.41 36.49
N PRO A 15 -2.45 -4.82 37.47
CA PRO A 15 -1.11 -5.30 37.17
C PRO A 15 -1.21 -6.52 36.25
N LEU A 16 -0.28 -6.62 35.30
CA LEU A 16 -0.15 -7.77 34.41
C LEU A 16 0.35 -9.00 35.21
N SER A 17 -0.51 -9.56 36.06
CA SER A 17 -0.20 -10.70 36.91
C SER A 17 -0.07 -12.00 36.11
N GLU A 18 0.55 -13.01 36.70
CA GLU A 18 0.72 -14.34 36.10
C GLU A 18 -0.64 -14.96 35.77
N GLU A 19 -1.61 -14.85 36.68
CA GLU A 19 -2.97 -15.35 36.52
C GLU A 19 -3.70 -14.62 35.39
N PHE A 20 -3.49 -13.31 35.26
CA PHE A 20 -4.06 -12.50 34.18
C PHE A 20 -3.50 -12.91 32.82
N MET A 21 -2.18 -13.16 32.74
CA MET A 21 -1.54 -13.66 31.51
C MET A 21 -2.04 -15.05 31.12
N GLN A 22 -2.22 -15.94 32.09
CA GLN A 22 -2.75 -17.30 31.84
C GLN A 22 -4.20 -17.28 31.30
N GLY A 23 -5.00 -16.29 31.70
CA GLY A 23 -6.37 -16.11 31.23
C GLY A 23 -6.51 -15.46 29.86
N MET A 24 -5.42 -14.97 29.25
CA MET A 24 -5.47 -14.33 27.94
C MET A 24 -5.83 -15.32 26.85
N ARG A 25 -6.78 -14.93 25.99
CA ARG A 25 -7.24 -15.74 24.87
C ARG A 25 -7.01 -15.01 23.56
N PRO A 26 -6.70 -15.73 22.46
CA PRO A 26 -6.60 -15.13 21.14
C PRO A 26 -7.87 -14.36 20.79
N ALA A 27 -7.71 -13.16 20.22
CA ALA A 27 -8.85 -12.30 19.82
C ALA A 27 -9.85 -13.03 18.90
N ARG A 28 -9.36 -13.97 18.07
CA ARG A 28 -10.20 -14.81 17.19
C ARG A 28 -11.17 -15.69 17.95
N GLU A 29 -10.79 -16.15 19.15
CA GLU A 29 -11.65 -17.00 20.00
C GLU A 29 -12.66 -16.20 20.82
N VAL A 30 -12.34 -14.94 21.16
CA VAL A 30 -13.18 -14.07 21.99
C VAL A 30 -14.18 -13.29 21.15
N HIS A 31 -13.74 -12.75 20.02
CA HIS A 31 -14.54 -11.87 19.16
C HIS A 31 -15.06 -12.56 17.89
N GLY A 32 -14.64 -13.81 17.64
CA GLY A 32 -14.96 -14.53 16.42
C GLY A 32 -14.09 -14.14 15.22
N VAL A 33 -13.94 -15.08 14.28
CA VAL A 33 -13.05 -14.94 13.11
C VAL A 33 -13.50 -13.79 12.20
N ASP A 34 -14.80 -13.66 11.94
CA ASP A 34 -15.34 -12.64 11.04
C ASP A 34 -15.06 -11.21 11.52
N TRP A 35 -15.19 -10.97 12.82
CA TRP A 35 -14.91 -9.66 13.41
C TRP A 35 -13.42 -9.32 13.34
N VAL A 36 -12.56 -10.29 13.66
CA VAL A 36 -11.10 -10.10 13.62
C VAL A 36 -10.63 -9.86 12.19
N ASP A 37 -11.11 -10.62 11.23
CA ASP A 37 -10.70 -10.44 9.83
C ASP A 37 -11.22 -9.12 9.25
N ALA A 38 -12.41 -8.68 9.64
CA ALA A 38 -12.94 -7.36 9.24
C ALA A 38 -12.16 -6.19 9.86
N LYS A 39 -11.74 -6.28 11.13
CA LYS A 39 -11.07 -5.20 11.87
C LYS A 39 -9.55 -5.19 11.71
N MET A 40 -8.94 -6.36 11.64
CA MET A 40 -7.49 -6.56 11.62
C MET A 40 -6.98 -7.10 10.29
N GLY A 41 -7.82 -7.76 9.49
CA GLY A 41 -7.45 -8.36 8.19
C GLY A 41 -7.39 -7.36 7.03
N ARG A 42 -7.95 -6.16 7.18
CA ARG A 42 -7.74 -5.07 6.20
C ARG A 42 -6.34 -4.50 6.36
N LYS A 43 -5.38 -5.03 5.59
CA LYS A 43 -4.06 -4.40 5.42
C LYS A 43 -4.26 -2.94 5.07
N ARG A 44 -3.88 -2.05 5.98
CA ARG A 44 -3.94 -0.60 5.79
C ARG A 44 -3.03 -0.24 4.61
N GLY A 45 -3.57 0.35 3.55
CA GLY A 45 -2.81 0.75 2.36
C GLY A 45 -3.65 0.79 1.08
N ARG A 46 -3.08 1.34 0.00
CA ARG A 46 -3.67 1.27 -1.34
C ARG A 46 -3.89 -0.20 -1.71
N PRO A 47 -5.05 -0.58 -2.27
CA PRO A 47 -5.25 -1.93 -2.80
C PRO A 47 -4.11 -2.33 -3.72
N LYS A 48 -3.64 -3.57 -3.60
CA LYS A 48 -2.60 -4.10 -4.48
C LYS A 48 -3.14 -4.09 -5.92
N LEU A 49 -2.39 -3.50 -6.84
CA LEU A 49 -2.71 -3.57 -8.26
C LEU A 49 -2.33 -4.95 -8.79
N ASP A 50 -3.21 -5.58 -9.57
CA ASP A 50 -2.96 -6.91 -10.14
C ASP A 50 -1.81 -6.88 -11.17
N ALA A 51 -1.75 -5.82 -11.98
CA ALA A 51 -0.71 -5.61 -12.98
C ALA A 51 -0.07 -4.21 -12.81
N PRO A 52 0.90 -4.03 -11.91
CA PRO A 52 1.63 -2.77 -11.77
C PRO A 52 2.55 -2.53 -12.97
N LYS A 53 2.86 -1.27 -13.25
CA LYS A 53 3.92 -0.91 -14.20
C LYS A 53 5.25 -1.46 -13.71
N VAL A 54 6.01 -2.09 -14.61
CA VAL A 54 7.34 -2.63 -14.31
C VAL A 54 8.40 -1.60 -14.69
N GLU A 55 9.29 -1.28 -13.76
CA GLU A 55 10.46 -0.45 -14.05
C GLU A 55 11.47 -1.25 -14.89
N VAL A 56 11.81 -0.73 -16.06
CA VAL A 56 12.79 -1.35 -16.97
C VAL A 56 13.93 -0.38 -17.24
N LYS A 57 15.17 -0.88 -17.19
CA LYS A 57 16.37 -0.11 -17.53
C LYS A 57 16.70 -0.32 -19.01
N ILE A 58 16.39 0.67 -19.84
CA ILE A 58 16.74 0.70 -21.26
C ILE A 58 17.62 1.91 -21.58
N ARG A 59 18.50 1.78 -22.57
CA ARG A 59 19.28 2.89 -23.12
C ARG A 59 18.62 3.36 -24.40
N LEU A 60 18.40 4.67 -24.51
CA LEU A 60 17.87 5.33 -25.70
C LEU A 60 18.92 6.28 -26.25
N ASP A 61 18.90 6.54 -27.55
CA ASP A 61 19.80 7.52 -28.17
C ASP A 61 19.59 8.92 -27.59
N ALA A 62 20.70 9.66 -27.43
CA ALA A 62 20.68 10.99 -26.82
C ALA A 62 19.73 11.96 -27.53
N LYS A 63 19.80 12.01 -28.87
CA LYS A 63 18.91 12.85 -29.70
C LYS A 63 17.43 12.53 -29.50
N THR A 64 17.11 11.25 -29.33
CA THR A 64 15.73 10.80 -29.08
C THR A 64 15.25 11.27 -27.72
N VAL A 65 16.10 11.15 -26.69
CA VAL A 65 15.77 11.61 -25.34
C VAL A 65 15.59 13.12 -25.29
N GLU A 66 16.45 13.89 -25.97
CA GLU A 66 16.33 15.35 -26.08
C GLU A 66 14.98 15.74 -26.70
N HIS A 67 14.67 15.19 -27.88
CA HIS A 67 13.40 15.47 -28.56
C HIS A 67 12.17 15.13 -27.69
N LEU A 68 12.22 14.00 -26.98
CA LEU A 68 11.13 13.59 -26.09
C LEU A 68 10.99 14.55 -24.90
N ARG A 69 12.08 15.01 -24.29
CA ARG A 69 12.03 15.99 -23.20
C ARG A 69 11.47 17.32 -23.67
N ASP A 70 11.87 17.78 -24.86
CA ASP A 70 11.40 19.03 -25.46
C ASP A 70 9.91 18.99 -25.81
N SER A 71 9.34 17.81 -26.05
CA SER A 71 7.89 17.64 -26.22
C SER A 71 7.06 17.96 -24.96
N GLY A 72 7.72 18.26 -23.83
CA GLY A 72 7.10 18.76 -22.61
C GLY A 72 6.71 17.66 -21.61
N PRO A 73 6.05 18.05 -20.49
CA PRO A 73 5.68 17.14 -19.42
C PRO A 73 4.89 15.91 -19.91
N GLY A 74 5.11 14.76 -19.26
CA GLY A 74 4.42 13.51 -19.60
C GLY A 74 4.99 12.75 -20.80
N TRP A 75 6.13 13.16 -21.36
CA TRP A 75 6.75 12.46 -22.49
C TRP A 75 6.99 10.96 -22.24
N GLN A 76 7.36 10.55 -21.02
CA GLN A 76 7.51 9.13 -20.66
C GLN A 76 6.18 8.36 -20.75
N THR A 77 5.07 9.01 -20.41
CA THR A 77 3.73 8.40 -20.53
C THR A 77 3.34 8.25 -22.00
N ARG A 78 3.66 9.24 -22.84
CA ARG A 78 3.46 9.16 -24.30
C ARG A 78 4.29 8.05 -24.92
N VAL A 79 5.56 7.91 -24.52
CA VAL A 79 6.44 6.81 -24.97
C VAL A 79 5.84 5.45 -24.57
N ASN A 80 5.40 5.29 -23.34
CA ASN A 80 4.76 4.05 -22.90
C ASN A 80 3.49 3.73 -23.71
N ALA A 81 2.66 4.74 -24.02
CA ALA A 81 1.47 4.55 -24.84
C ALA A 81 1.82 4.12 -26.29
N LEU A 82 2.84 4.75 -26.90
CA LEU A 82 3.33 4.38 -28.23
C LEU A 82 3.85 2.94 -28.25
N LEU A 83 4.69 2.56 -27.27
CA LEU A 83 5.18 1.18 -27.15
C LEU A 83 4.02 0.18 -27.01
N GLY A 84 2.99 0.51 -26.22
CA GLY A 84 1.79 -0.31 -26.12
C GLY A 84 1.03 -0.45 -27.44
N GLN A 85 0.97 0.61 -28.25
CA GLN A 85 0.38 0.55 -29.59
C GLN A 85 1.19 -0.35 -30.53
N LEU A 86 2.52 -0.23 -30.55
CA LEU A 86 3.39 -1.05 -31.39
C LEU A 86 3.28 -2.55 -31.07
N VAL A 87 3.18 -2.90 -29.78
CA VAL A 87 2.93 -4.29 -29.34
C VAL A 87 1.54 -4.76 -29.80
N ALA A 88 0.51 -3.94 -29.63
CA ALA A 88 -0.87 -4.30 -30.02
C ALA A 88 -1.02 -4.48 -31.53
N THR A 89 -0.25 -3.75 -32.34
CA THR A 89 -0.25 -3.86 -33.80
C THR A 89 0.73 -4.93 -34.32
N GLY A 90 1.50 -5.58 -33.44
CA GLY A 90 2.48 -6.61 -33.83
C GLY A 90 3.67 -6.07 -34.62
N GLN A 91 3.98 -4.79 -34.46
CA GLN A 91 5.15 -4.16 -35.08
C GLN A 91 6.44 -4.43 -34.31
N ILE A 92 6.30 -4.87 -33.06
CA ILE A 92 7.36 -5.38 -32.17
C ILE A 92 6.83 -6.55 -31.34
#